data_AF-A0A7S2FSD8-F1
#
_entry.id   AF-A0A7S2FSD8-F1
#
_cell.length_a   1.000
_cell.length_b   1.000
_cell.length_c   1.000
_cell.angle_alpha   90.00
_cell.angle_beta   90.00
_cell.angle_gamma   90.00
#
_symmetry.space_group_name_H-M   'P 1'
#
loop_
_entity.id
_entity.type
_entity.pdbx_description
1 polymer ?
#
loop_
_entity_poly.entity_id
_entity_poly.type
_entity_poly.pdbx_seq_one_letter_code
_entity_poly.pdbx_strand_id
1 'polypeptide(L)'
;MASWKESGLLSVVNEKIALLNEPYPIDAAIAVRHGFDIIQPKDLPGKRERKKNLMTIGAAFYYSLRHAKADYILFLEKDFKADVDLSIEEIKEQILGSIWMLEQGIAIIRLPSRKQ
;
A
#
# COMPACT_ATOMS: atom_id res chain seq x y z
N MET A 1 -0.74 8.03 5.89
CA MET A 1 0.18 7.14 6.62
C MET A 1 0.08 7.23 8.15
N ALA A 2 -0.08 8.40 8.78
CA ALA A 2 -0.24 8.51 10.24
C ALA A 2 -1.41 7.66 10.79
N SER A 3 -2.59 7.80 10.19
CA SER A 3 -3.78 7.01 10.54
C SER A 3 -3.59 5.51 10.34
N TRP A 4 -2.68 5.06 9.46
CA TRP A 4 -2.40 3.63 9.26
C TRP A 4 -1.60 3.06 10.43
N LYS A 5 -0.72 3.88 11.02
CA LYS A 5 -0.02 3.50 12.24
C LYS A 5 -0.99 3.51 13.43
N GLU A 6 -1.78 4.57 13.56
CA GLU A 6 -2.71 4.77 14.68
C GLU A 6 -3.79 3.69 14.72
N SER A 7 -4.38 3.34 13.58
CA SER A 7 -5.34 2.22 13.47
C SER A 7 -4.71 0.84 13.69
N GLY A 8 -3.39 0.73 13.81
CA GLY A 8 -2.72 -0.57 13.89
C GLY A 8 -2.66 -1.34 12.56
N LEU A 9 -3.14 -0.78 11.45
CA LEU A 9 -3.07 -1.38 10.11
C LEU A 9 -1.63 -1.78 9.72
N LEU A 10 -0.63 -0.99 10.11
CA LEU A 10 0.77 -1.35 9.81
C LEU A 10 1.32 -2.51 10.64
N SER A 11 0.58 -3.02 11.62
CA SER A 11 0.99 -4.15 12.46
C SER A 11 0.43 -5.49 11.99
N VAL A 12 -0.52 -5.48 11.05
CA VAL A 12 -1.16 -6.69 10.51
C VAL A 12 -0.58 -7.11 9.15
N VAL A 13 0.42 -6.38 8.65
CA VAL A 13 1.12 -6.66 7.39
C VAL A 13 2.56 -7.06 7.65
N ASN A 14 3.04 -8.05 6.90
CA ASN A 14 4.40 -8.58 7.01
C ASN A 14 5.40 -7.84 6.11
N GLU A 15 4.94 -7.31 4.98
CA GLU A 15 5.72 -6.55 4.02
C GLU A 15 5.16 -5.13 3.89
N LYS A 16 6.05 -4.14 3.86
CA LYS A 16 5.70 -2.72 3.72
C LYS A 16 6.51 -2.15 2.57
N ILE A 17 5.85 -1.94 1.43
CA ILE A 17 6.51 -1.42 0.23
C ILE A 17 5.91 -0.06 -0.10
N ALA A 18 6.77 0.96 -0.18
CA ALA A 18 6.39 2.31 -0.57
C ALA A 18 6.89 2.59 -1.99
N LEU A 19 5.97 2.52 -2.94
CA LEU A 19 6.26 2.96 -4.30
C LEU A 19 6.08 4.48 -4.40
N LEU A 20 7.21 5.18 -4.49
CA LEU A 20 7.25 6.63 -4.45
C LEU A 20 7.46 7.20 -5.84
N ASN A 21 6.35 7.66 -6.44
CA ASN A 21 6.30 8.27 -7.77
C ASN A 21 6.38 9.79 -7.64
N GLU A 22 7.44 10.42 -8.20
CA GLU A 22 7.74 11.84 -8.00
C GLU A 22 7.62 12.29 -6.52
N PRO A 23 8.33 11.64 -5.57
CA PRO A 23 8.14 11.91 -4.16
C PRO A 23 8.72 13.26 -3.74
N TYR A 24 8.03 13.91 -2.80
CA TYR A 24 8.64 14.95 -1.99
C TYR A 24 9.57 14.30 -0.94
N PRO A 25 10.59 15.03 -0.43
CA PRO A 25 11.47 14.52 0.63
C PRO A 25 10.71 14.00 1.87
N ILE A 26 9.56 14.62 2.18
CA ILE A 26 8.70 14.21 3.29
C ILE A 26 8.07 12.83 3.08
N ASP A 27 7.72 12.45 1.84
CA ASP A 27 7.12 11.15 1.54
C ASP A 27 8.12 10.02 1.85
N ALA A 28 9.38 10.21 1.42
CA ALA A 28 10.46 9.27 1.72
C ALA A 28 10.75 9.20 3.23
N ALA A 29 10.79 10.34 3.92
CA ALA A 29 11.02 10.38 5.37
C ALA A 29 9.93 9.65 6.16
N ILE A 30 8.66 9.78 5.77
CA ILE A 30 7.54 9.05 6.38
C ILE A 30 7.66 7.55 6.11
N ALA A 31 7.93 7.15 4.86
CA ALA A 31 8.11 5.74 4.50
C ALA A 31 9.22 5.08 5.33
N VAL A 32 10.40 5.69 5.42
CA VAL A 32 11.51 5.21 6.27
C VAL A 32 11.10 5.10 7.74
N ARG A 33 10.44 6.12 8.28
CA ARG A 33 9.99 6.15 9.69
C ARG A 33 9.08 4.98 10.04
N HIS A 34 8.26 4.52 9.09
CA HIS A 34 7.32 3.43 9.29
C HIS A 34 7.84 2.07 8.82
N GLY A 35 9.12 1.98 8.43
CA GLY A 35 9.77 0.74 8.03
C GLY A 35 9.30 0.23 6.67
N PHE A 36 9.01 1.13 5.73
CA PHE A 36 8.73 0.76 4.35
C PHE A 36 10.01 0.62 3.54
N ASP A 37 10.09 -0.43 2.73
CA ASP A 37 11.04 -0.55 1.65
C ASP A 37 10.63 0.40 0.52
N ILE A 38 11.51 1.33 0.17
CA ILE A 38 11.22 2.37 -0.81
C ILE A 38 11.64 1.90 -2.20
N ILE A 39 10.70 1.98 -3.14
CA ILE A 39 10.95 1.77 -4.57
C ILE A 39 10.63 3.07 -5.29
N GLN A 40 11.57 3.57 -6.10
CA GLN A 40 11.33 4.73 -6.96
C GLN A 40 11.42 4.36 -8.44
N PRO A 41 10.77 5.14 -9.32
CA PRO A 41 10.88 4.93 -10.76
C PRO A 41 12.29 4.79 -11.29
N LYS A 42 13.26 5.57 -10.79
CA LYS A 42 14.67 5.51 -11.18
C LYS A 42 15.37 4.18 -10.84
N ASP A 43 14.82 3.41 -9.90
CA ASP A 43 15.41 2.14 -9.45
C ASP A 43 14.93 0.94 -10.30
N LEU A 44 14.00 1.18 -11.25
CA LEU A 44 13.33 0.12 -12.01
C LEU A 44 13.95 -0.08 -13.40
N PRO A 45 14.14 -1.33 -13.85
CA PRO A 45 14.77 -1.65 -15.13
C PRO A 45 13.92 -1.18 -16.33
N GLY A 46 14.58 -0.71 -17.39
CA GLY A 46 13.94 -0.51 -18.71
C GLY A 46 13.14 0.79 -18.90
N LYS A 47 13.31 1.81 -18.06
CA LYS A 47 12.56 3.06 -18.22
C LYS A 47 13.21 4.07 -19.18
N ARG A 48 12.45 4.48 -20.20
CA ARG A 48 12.60 5.79 -20.85
C ARG A 48 12.01 6.85 -19.91
N GLU A 49 12.86 7.57 -19.18
CA GLU A 49 12.43 8.70 -18.36
C GLU A 49 11.79 9.77 -19.26
N ARG A 50 10.45 9.83 -19.33
CA ARG A 50 9.75 10.94 -20.02
C ARG A 50 9.76 12.23 -19.19
N LYS A 51 9.88 12.10 -17.86
CA LYS A 51 10.07 13.14 -16.83
C LYS A 51 10.87 12.53 -15.66
N LYS A 52 11.62 13.35 -14.91
CA LYS A 52 12.42 12.88 -13.77
C LYS A 52 11.55 12.09 -12.79
N ASN A 53 11.86 10.81 -12.63
CA ASN A 53 11.29 9.95 -11.59
C ASN A 53 9.75 9.88 -11.56
N LEU A 54 9.11 9.80 -12.73
CA LEU A 54 7.65 9.65 -12.88
C LEU A 54 7.29 8.40 -13.69
N MET A 55 6.25 7.67 -13.27
CA MET A 55 5.64 6.56 -14.00
C MET A 55 4.11 6.60 -13.94
N THR A 56 3.46 5.84 -14.82
CA THR A 56 2.00 5.68 -14.80
C THR A 56 1.58 4.78 -13.64
N ILE A 57 0.32 4.92 -13.20
CA ILE A 57 -0.23 4.10 -12.11
C ILE A 57 -0.21 2.60 -12.44
N GLY A 58 -0.48 2.22 -13.70
CA GLY A 58 -0.41 0.82 -14.14
C GLY A 58 1.00 0.24 -14.07
N ALA A 59 2.02 1.01 -14.47
CA ALA A 59 3.41 0.60 -14.30
C ALA A 59 3.76 0.47 -12.82
N ALA A 60 3.28 1.40 -12.00
CA ALA A 60 3.44 1.34 -10.55
C ALA A 60 2.89 0.05 -9.95
N PHE A 61 1.63 -0.30 -10.24
CA PHE A 61 1.03 -1.57 -9.81
C PHE A 61 1.85 -2.78 -10.27
N TYR A 62 2.22 -2.83 -11.56
CA TYR A 62 3.00 -3.94 -12.11
C TYR A 62 4.31 -4.16 -11.36
N TYR A 63 5.09 -3.09 -11.12
CA TYR A 63 6.38 -3.22 -10.45
C TYR A 63 6.25 -3.52 -8.96
N SER A 64 5.21 -3.02 -8.29
CA SER A 64 4.89 -3.38 -6.90
C SER A 64 4.54 -4.86 -6.77
N LEU A 65 3.69 -5.40 -7.67
CA LEU A 65 3.36 -6.82 -7.70
C LEU A 65 4.59 -7.70 -7.93
N ARG A 66 5.55 -7.25 -8.76
CA ARG A 66 6.79 -8.00 -8.99
C ARG A 66 7.77 -7.97 -7.80
N HIS A 67 7.65 -7.01 -6.90
CA HIS A 67 8.50 -6.90 -5.71
C HIS A 67 7.90 -7.58 -4.49
N ALA A 68 6.57 -7.57 -4.36
CA ALA A 68 5.86 -8.22 -3.29
C ALA A 68 6.09 -9.74 -3.33
N LYS A 69 6.32 -10.33 -2.15
CA LYS A 69 6.46 -11.79 -1.99
C LYS A 69 5.24 -12.42 -1.33
N ALA A 70 4.36 -11.61 -0.77
CA ALA A 70 3.13 -12.04 -0.12
C ALA A 70 2.10 -12.57 -1.13
N ASP A 71 1.33 -13.58 -0.72
CA ASP A 71 0.23 -14.15 -1.50
C ASP A 71 -0.94 -13.17 -1.69
N TYR A 72 -1.15 -12.31 -0.70
CA TYR A 72 -2.19 -11.28 -0.71
C TYR A 72 -1.57 -9.89 -0.52
N ILE A 73 -2.01 -8.94 -1.33
CA ILE A 73 -1.44 -7.60 -1.38
C ILE A 73 -2.53 -6.57 -1.10
N LEU A 74 -2.33 -5.78 -0.06
CA LEU A 74 -3.17 -4.62 0.24
C LEU A 74 -2.59 -3.37 -0.42
N PHE A 75 -3.25 -2.86 -1.45
CA PHE A 75 -2.90 -1.59 -2.07
C PHE A 75 -3.58 -0.42 -1.38
N LEU A 76 -2.78 0.57 -0.95
CA LEU A 76 -3.26 1.79 -0.31
C LEU A 76 -2.66 3.02 -1.02
N GLU A 77 -3.52 3.98 -1.36
CA GLU A 77 -3.08 5.30 -1.81
C GLU A 77 -2.58 6.12 -0.63
N LYS A 78 -1.60 7.00 -0.81
CA LYS A 78 -0.94 7.75 0.29
C LYS A 78 -1.90 8.59 1.15
N ASP A 79 -3.00 9.04 0.53
CA ASP A 79 -4.08 9.85 1.09
C ASP A 79 -5.25 9.03 1.64
N PHE A 80 -5.18 7.69 1.56
CA PHE A 80 -6.10 6.81 2.28
C PHE A 80 -6.07 7.13 3.78
N LYS A 81 -7.25 7.29 4.38
CA LYS A 81 -7.41 7.45 5.82
C LYS A 81 -8.03 6.19 6.39
N ALA A 82 -7.27 5.48 7.22
CA ALA A 82 -7.82 4.39 8.02
C ALA A 82 -8.72 4.96 9.12
N ASP A 83 -9.79 4.24 9.43
CA ASP A 83 -10.63 4.54 10.59
C ASP A 83 -9.85 4.18 11.86
N VAL A 84 -9.63 5.19 12.71
CA VAL A 84 -8.83 5.05 13.94
C VAL A 84 -9.69 4.64 15.15
N ASP A 85 -11.01 4.65 14.99
CA ASP A 85 -11.95 4.23 16.03
C ASP A 85 -12.17 2.70 16.00
N LEU A 86 -11.78 2.04 14.90
CA LEU A 86 -11.80 0.58 14.82
C LEU A 86 -10.71 -0.03 15.69
N SER A 87 -11.07 -1.08 16.42
CA SER A 87 -10.08 -1.94 17.07
C SER A 87 -9.22 -2.67 16.04
N ILE A 88 -8.01 -3.06 16.45
CA ILE A 88 -7.12 -3.84 15.59
C ILE A 88 -7.74 -5.22 15.27
N GLU A 89 -8.53 -5.79 16.17
CA GLU A 89 -9.30 -7.01 15.96
C GLU A 89 -10.30 -6.85 14.82
N GLU A 90 -11.09 -5.77 14.81
CA GLU A 90 -12.05 -5.49 13.73
C GLU A 90 -11.36 -5.30 12.37
N ILE A 91 -10.18 -4.67 12.35
CA ILE A 91 -9.39 -4.52 11.12
C ILE A 91 -8.91 -5.88 10.62
N LYS A 92 -8.42 -6.76 11.52
CA LYS A 92 -8.02 -8.12 11.15
C LYS A 92 -9.19 -8.92 10.59
N GLU A 93 -10.36 -8.84 11.22
CA GLU A 93 -11.57 -9.53 10.75
C GLU A 93 -11.96 -9.08 9.33
N GLN A 94 -11.91 -7.77 9.04
CA GLN A 94 -12.18 -7.25 7.71
C GLN A 94 -11.16 -7.72 6.65
N ILE A 95 -9.88 -7.78 7.02
CA ILE A 95 -8.82 -8.27 6.13
C ILE A 95 -9.00 -9.78 5.88
N LEU A 96 -9.28 -10.57 6.92
CA LEU A 96 -9.53 -12.01 6.80
C LEU A 96 -10.76 -12.32 5.95
N GLY A 97 -11.85 -11.58 6.16
CA GLY A 97 -13.04 -11.69 5.31
C GLY A 97 -12.74 -11.36 3.85
N SER A 98 -11.89 -10.36 3.61
CA SER A 98 -11.43 -10.03 2.25
C SER A 98 -10.61 -11.17 1.65
N ILE A 99 -9.65 -11.72 2.37
CA ILE A 99 -8.86 -12.88 1.92
C ILE A 99 -9.77 -14.06 1.55
N TRP A 100 -10.72 -14.40 2.42
CA TRP A 100 -11.66 -15.48 2.17
C TRP A 100 -12.46 -15.28 0.88
N MET A 101 -12.92 -14.05 0.64
CA MET A 101 -13.63 -13.69 -0.59
C MET A 101 -12.73 -13.80 -1.84
N LEU A 102 -11.44 -13.41 -1.76
CA LEU A 102 -10.49 -13.58 -2.86
C LEU A 102 -10.29 -15.07 -3.19
N GLU A 103 -10.19 -15.92 -2.18
CA GLU A 103 -10.07 -17.39 -2.33
C GLU A 103 -11.31 -18.02 -2.99
N GLN A 104 -12.48 -17.38 -2.91
CA GLN A 104 -13.67 -17.79 -3.64
C GLN A 104 -13.69 -17.32 -5.11
N GLY A 105 -12.59 -16.75 -5.60
CA GLY A 105 -12.44 -16.30 -7.00
C GLY A 105 -12.87 -14.85 -7.25
N ILE A 106 -13.11 -14.06 -6.20
CA ILE A 106 -13.34 -12.62 -6.37
C ILE A 106 -12.01 -11.96 -6.69
N ALA A 107 -11.96 -11.19 -7.78
CA ALA A 107 -10.70 -10.58 -8.22
C ALA A 107 -10.29 -9.33 -7.44
N ILE A 108 -11.26 -8.54 -6.96
CA ILE A 108 -11.04 -7.25 -6.29
C ILE A 108 -12.09 -7.06 -5.21
N ILE A 109 -11.66 -6.62 -4.02
CA ILE A 109 -12.53 -6.31 -2.89
C ILE A 109 -12.27 -4.87 -2.48
N ARG A 110 -13.36 -4.12 -2.30
CA ARG A 110 -13.32 -2.76 -1.77
C ARG A 110 -13.79 -2.79 -0.33
N LEU A 111 -12.90 -2.44 0.59
CA LEU A 111 -13.28 -2.22 1.98
C LEU A 111 -14.20 -0.99 2.09
N PRO A 112 -15.31 -1.07 2.86
CA PRO A 112 -16.20 0.06 3.02
C PRO A 112 -15.49 1.21 3.74
N SER A 113 -15.40 2.36 3.08
CA SER A 113 -15.00 3.61 3.73
C SER A 113 -16.17 4.10 4.56
N ARG A 114 -16.01 4.18 5.89
CA ARG A 114 -16.95 4.92 6.73
C ARG A 114 -16.74 6.40 6.43
N LYS A 115 -17.77 7.07 5.91
CA LYS A 115 -17.80 8.54 5.88
C LYS A 115 -17.98 9.00 7.32
N GLN A 116 -16.93 9.58 7.91
CA GLN A 116 -17.12 10.57 8.96
C GLN A 116 -17.33 11.92 8.29
#